data_AF-A0A2W5VBS1-F1
#
_entry.id   AF-A0A2W5VBS1-F1
#
_cell.length_a   1.000
_cell.length_b   1.000
_cell.length_c   1.000
_cell.angle_alpha   90.00
_cell.angle_beta   90.00
_cell.angle_gamma   90.00
#
_symmetry.space_group_name_H-M   'P 1'
#
loop_
_entity.id
_entity.type
_entity.pdbx_description
1 polymer ?
#
loop_
_entity_poly.entity_id
_entity_poly.type
_entity_poly.pdbx_seq_one_letter_code
_entity_poly.pdbx_strand_id
1 'polypeptide(L)' 'LSLSQIAEILGYSELSAFDRAFRRWYDRPPSAIRRQAAAAAAA' A
#
# COMPACT_ATOMS: atom_id res chain seq x y z
N LEU A 1 -2.82 -8.61 6.67
CA LEU A 1 -3.46 -8.04 5.46
C LEU A 1 -2.46 -7.98 4.32
N SER A 2 -2.78 -8.56 3.17
CA SER A 2 -2.02 -8.35 1.92
C SER A 2 -2.37 -7.00 1.29
N LEU A 3 -1.56 -6.51 0.33
CA LEU A 3 -1.90 -5.29 -0.41
C LEU A 3 -3.18 -5.45 -1.23
N SER A 4 -3.43 -6.65 -1.79
CA SER A 4 -4.65 -6.96 -2.53
C SER A 4 -5.89 -6.90 -1.64
N GLN A 5 -5.81 -7.44 -0.42
CA GLN A 5 -6.92 -7.35 0.55
C GLN A 5 -7.22 -5.90 0.95
N ILE A 6 -6.19 -5.06 1.09
CA ILE A 6 -6.36 -3.63 1.37
C ILE A 6 -7.05 -2.95 0.18
N ALA A 7 -6.65 -3.27 -1.05
CA ALA A 7 -7.29 -2.75 -2.26
C ALA A 7 -8.79 -3.11 -2.31
N GLU A 8 -9.14 -4.37 -2.04
CA GLU A 8 -10.53 -4.83 -1.99
C GLU A 8 -11.35 -4.11 -0.91
N ILE A 9 -10.83 -3.98 0.31
CA ILE A 9 -11.51 -3.28 1.42
C ILE A 9 -11.75 -1.80 1.07
N LEU A 10 -10.83 -1.19 0.33
CA LEU A 10 -10.94 0.20 -0.12
C LEU A 10 -11.83 0.36 -1.37
N GLY A 11 -12.38 -0.73 -1.91
CA GLY A 11 -13.28 -0.72 -3.06
C GLY A 11 -12.59 -0.70 -4.43
N TYR A 12 -11.29 -1.01 -4.50
CA TYR A 12 -10.59 -1.17 -5.79
C TYR A 12 -10.82 -2.57 -6.35
N SER A 13 -11.13 -2.65 -7.65
CA SER A 13 -11.32 -3.90 -8.39
C SER A 13 -10.02 -4.66 -8.66
N GLU A 14 -8.88 -3.97 -8.66
CA GLU A 14 -7.56 -4.55 -8.91
C GLU A 14 -6.48 -3.86 -8.05
N LEU A 15 -5.44 -4.61 -7.69
CA LEU A 15 -4.27 -4.08 -6.98
C LEU A 15 -3.59 -2.94 -7.75
N SER A 16 -3.56 -3.02 -9.08
CA SER A 16 -2.94 -2.01 -9.94
C SER A 16 -3.64 -0.65 -9.87
N ALA A 17 -4.96 -0.61 -9.70
CA ALA A 17 -5.72 0.62 -9.54
C ALA A 17 -5.42 1.29 -8.20
N PHE A 18 -5.35 0.49 -7.12
CA PHE A 18 -4.90 0.95 -5.82
C PHE A 18 -3.46 1.48 -5.86
N ASP A 19 -2.51 0.76 -6.48
CA ASP A 19 -1.10 1.18 -6.54
C ASP A 19 -0.92 2.50 -7.29
N ARG A 20 -1.62 2.69 -8.42
CA ARG A 20 -1.62 3.96 -9.17
C ARG A 20 -2.17 5.13 -8.34
N ALA A 21 -3.32 4.94 -7.69
CA ALA A 21 -3.93 5.97 -6.84
C ALA A 21 -3.04 6.31 -5.63
N PHE A 22 -2.47 5.29 -4.99
CA PHE A 22 -1.58 5.44 -3.85
C PHE A 22 -0.32 6.24 -4.23
N ARG A 23 0.35 5.88 -5.33
CA ARG A 23 1.52 6.63 -5.81
C ARG A 23 1.18 8.08 -6.16
N ARG A 24 0.00 8.32 -6.76
CA ARG A 24 -0.45 9.68 -7.08
C ARG A 24 -0.61 10.56 -5.84
N TRP A 25 -1.04 10.00 -4.71
CA TRP A 25 -1.29 10.77 -3.48
C TRP A 25 -0.09 10.84 -2.55
N TYR A 26 0.71 9.77 -2.47
CA TYR A 26 1.78 9.64 -1.49
C TYR A 26 3.19 9.74 -2.10
N ASP A 27 3.28 9.91 -3.42
CA ASP A 27 4.51 9.99 -4.22
C ASP A 27 5.48 8.80 -4.02
N ARG A 28 4.97 7.71 -3.42
CA ARG A 28 5.73 6.51 -3.03
C ARG A 28 4.83 5.28 -3.12
N PRO A 29 5.39 4.08 -3.37
CA PRO A 29 4.61 2.85 -3.38
C PRO A 29 4.22 2.42 -1.95
N PRO A 30 3.08 1.75 -1.77
CA PRO A 30 2.59 1.32 -0.46
C PRO A 30 3.53 0.30 0.22
N SER A 31 4.27 -0.49 -0.57
CA SER A 31 5.30 -1.41 -0.07
C SER A 31 6.46 -0.69 0.65
N ALA A 32 6.82 0.53 0.24
CA ALA A 32 7.87 1.31 0.88
C ALA A 32 7.46 1.73 2.30
N ILE A 33 6.20 2.16 2.48
CA ILE A 33 5.67 2.51 3.80
C ILE A 33 5.63 1.29 4.72
N ARG A 34 5.18 0.13 4.21
CA ARG A 34 5.16 -1.11 5.02
C ARG A 34 6.55 -1.53 5.45
N ARG A 35 7.54 -1.43 4.57
CA ARG A 35 8.93 -1.73 4.90
C ARG A 35 9.48 -0.78 5.96
N GLN A 36 9.18 0.52 5.87
CA GLN A 36 9.55 1.50 6.89
C GLN A 36 8.89 1.20 8.24
N ALA A 37 7.59 0.91 8.26
CA ALA A 37 6.87 0.56 9.48
C ALA A 37 7.41 -0.73 10.14
N ALA A 38 7.72 -1.75 9.33
CA ALA A 38 8.33 -2.99 9.81
C ALA A 38 9.74 -2.75 10.38
N ALA A 39 10.55 -1.91 9.74
CA ALA A 39 11.87 -1.55 10.25
C ALA A 39 11.79 -0.73 11.56
N ALA A 40 10.83 0.20 11.67
CA ALA A 40 10.63 0.99 12.89
C ALA A 40 10.13 0.15 14.08
N ALA A 41 9.35 -0.91 13.83
CA ALA A 41 8.87 -1.81 14.89
C ALA A 41 9.92 -2.82 15.38
N ALA A 42 11.02 -2.99 14.64
CA ALA A 42 12.11 -3.93 14.97
C ALA A 42 13.29 -3.26 15.71
N ALA A 43 13.24 -1.95 15.91
CA ALA A 43 14.23 -1.14 16.63
C ALA A 43 13.71 -0.80 18.04
#